data_AF-A0AAW3ITP3-F1
#
_entry.id   AF-A0AAW3ITP3-F1
#
_cell.length_a   1.000
_cell.length_b   1.000
_cell.length_c   1.000
_cell.angle_alpha   90.00
_cell.angle_beta   90.00
_cell.angle_gamma   90.00
#
_symmetry.space_group_name_H-M   'P 1'
#
loop_
_entity.id
_entity.type
_entity.pdbx_description
1 polymer ?
#
loop_
_entity_poly.entity_id
_entity_poly.type
_entity_poly.pdbx_seq_one_letter_code
_entity_poly.pdbx_strand_id
1 'polypeptide(L)'
;MIPIRKSLTLSLMGPALVWAQEVPFEAPSLQPSQSDFGGVGLMQMPTGRMAPEGEFNFSVTGSDEYLFYNVTLQLMPWLETTIRYTSVRDLLYSKDPSFSGDTNYTDKGIDFKIRLLKESQYIPELSLGVRDFAGTGLFDGEYIAATKRYSNSELGTFDFTFGIGWGSLGTRDNISNPTCKLSDRFCERPSDYLDTGGTTNFDRAFKGPTALFGGVEYQTLHAPLRFKLEYDSNNYSEDFPVVRGGVDMTPHTPWNFGVLYRLGHMADLRLSYERGDTLVAGVSLYTNFNDMPSFWRDTPTPEVEDKQPEQLSDVDWERVTEELDKIAGYQNTQLYVEDNTVSVVGEQKKYRERNEAHEKAAVVLYNEMPDNIDTFTINERSRGLIGDQTVISKEKYRDFAEVNYINPNIEDATSTSSDKPQGKPAYDGFERFDWGFSPKLAQTLGNPEEFYLFSVGLSGSASYWLTDNLEIGGSLYWNCI
;
A
#
# COMPACT_ATOMS: atom_id res chain seq x y z
N MET A 1 -4.88 27.52 -40.65
CA MET A 1 -5.76 27.65 -39.47
C MET A 1 -6.75 26.49 -39.53
N ILE A 2 -6.43 25.39 -38.86
CA ILE A 2 -7.18 24.12 -38.86
C ILE A 2 -7.57 23.85 -37.41
N PRO A 3 -8.85 23.63 -37.07
CA PRO A 3 -9.25 23.42 -35.69
C PRO A 3 -8.97 21.97 -35.29
N ILE A 4 -8.02 21.78 -34.38
CA ILE A 4 -7.78 20.48 -33.73
C ILE A 4 -8.88 20.28 -32.69
N ARG A 5 -9.85 19.42 -33.00
CA ARG A 5 -10.81 18.90 -32.01
C ARG A 5 -10.04 18.07 -30.99
N LYS A 6 -10.02 18.48 -29.73
CA LYS A 6 -9.57 17.65 -28.61
C LYS A 6 -10.67 16.62 -28.31
N SER A 7 -10.54 15.40 -28.84
CA SER A 7 -11.28 14.24 -28.31
C SER A 7 -10.43 13.61 -27.20
N LEU A 8 -10.85 13.80 -25.96
CA LEU A 8 -10.30 13.09 -24.81
C LEU A 8 -10.95 11.69 -24.78
N THR A 9 -10.26 10.69 -25.30
CA THR A 9 -10.74 9.30 -25.22
C THR A 9 -10.25 8.72 -23.89
N LEU A 10 -11.13 8.72 -22.88
CA LEU A 10 -10.87 8.06 -21.60
C LEU A 10 -11.06 6.55 -21.81
N SER A 11 -9.95 5.82 -21.94
CA SER A 11 -9.94 4.36 -21.95
C SER A 11 -10.18 3.85 -20.53
N LEU A 12 -11.44 3.71 -20.13
CA LEU A 12 -11.81 2.81 -19.03
C LEU A 12 -11.57 1.38 -19.51
N MET A 13 -10.44 0.79 -19.11
CA MET A 13 -10.36 -0.66 -18.99
C MET A 13 -11.31 -1.05 -17.86
N GLY A 14 -12.57 -1.30 -18.22
CA GLY A 14 -13.55 -1.84 -17.29
C GLY A 14 -13.12 -3.24 -16.87
N PRO A 15 -12.99 -3.55 -15.57
CA PRO A 15 -13.09 -4.94 -15.17
C PRO A 15 -14.51 -5.38 -15.53
N ALA A 16 -14.63 -6.52 -16.20
CA ALA A 16 -15.92 -7.13 -16.46
C ALA A 16 -16.66 -7.28 -15.12
N LEU A 17 -17.62 -6.39 -14.86
CA LEU A 17 -18.56 -6.52 -13.76
C LEU A 17 -19.45 -7.72 -14.08
N VAL A 18 -19.04 -8.89 -13.62
CA VAL A 18 -19.91 -10.05 -13.54
C VAL A 18 -20.92 -9.75 -12.41
N TRP A 19 -22.10 -9.25 -12.80
CA TRP A 19 -23.27 -9.09 -11.92
C TRP A 19 -23.93 -10.44 -11.66
N ALA A 20 -23.20 -11.36 -11.02
CA ALA A 20 -23.78 -12.58 -10.47
C ALA A 20 -23.42 -12.63 -8.99
N GLN A 21 -24.14 -11.86 -8.17
CA GLN A 21 -24.20 -12.17 -6.75
C GLN A 21 -25.29 -13.20 -6.56
N GLU A 22 -24.88 -14.48 -6.50
CA GLU A 22 -25.61 -15.45 -5.70
C GLU A 22 -25.76 -14.82 -4.31
N VAL A 23 -26.97 -14.73 -3.78
CA VAL A 23 -27.17 -14.35 -2.38
C VAL A 23 -26.45 -15.44 -1.57
N PRO A 24 -25.32 -15.14 -0.90
CA PRO A 24 -24.63 -16.18 -0.17
C PRO A 24 -25.58 -16.75 0.88
N PHE A 25 -25.49 -18.06 1.14
CA PHE A 25 -26.22 -18.73 2.23
C PHE A 25 -25.85 -18.16 3.62
N GLU A 26 -24.89 -17.25 3.68
CA GLU A 26 -24.32 -16.62 4.87
C GLU A 26 -24.38 -15.09 4.74
N ALA A 27 -24.79 -14.39 5.78
CA ALA A 27 -24.91 -12.94 5.75
C ALA A 27 -23.53 -12.28 5.48
N PRO A 28 -23.48 -11.17 4.72
CA PRO A 28 -22.23 -10.45 4.48
C PRO A 28 -21.52 -10.10 5.78
N SER A 29 -20.21 -10.37 5.83
CA SER A 29 -19.37 -9.98 6.97
C SER A 29 -19.21 -8.47 7.02
N LEU A 30 -19.52 -7.87 8.16
CA LEU A 30 -19.25 -6.46 8.40
C LEU A 30 -17.75 -6.23 8.57
N GLN A 31 -17.16 -5.50 7.62
CA GLN A 31 -15.79 -5.01 7.71
C GLN A 31 -15.76 -3.67 8.44
N PRO A 32 -14.76 -3.39 9.31
CA PRO A 32 -14.57 -2.08 9.90
C PRO A 32 -14.52 -0.98 8.81
N SER A 33 -15.18 0.14 9.04
CA SER A 33 -15.14 1.29 8.14
C SER A 33 -14.50 2.50 8.82
N GLN A 34 -14.04 3.44 7.99
CA GLN A 34 -13.35 4.62 8.47
C GLN A 34 -14.35 5.68 8.98
N SER A 35 -13.86 6.55 9.87
CA SER A 35 -14.51 7.79 10.32
C SER A 35 -14.15 8.96 9.40
N ASP A 36 -14.75 10.13 9.59
CA ASP A 36 -14.46 11.33 8.77
C ASP A 36 -13.04 11.86 9.04
N PHE A 37 -12.55 11.60 10.25
CA PHE A 37 -11.20 11.89 10.72
C PHE A 37 -10.16 10.82 10.37
N GLY A 38 -10.55 9.79 9.60
CA GLY A 38 -9.78 8.56 9.44
C GLY A 38 -9.85 7.65 10.67
N GLY A 39 -9.16 6.53 10.64
CA GLY A 39 -9.27 5.49 11.66
C GLY A 39 -10.63 4.80 11.66
N VAL A 40 -10.70 3.59 12.23
CA VAL A 40 -11.97 2.86 12.32
C VAL A 40 -12.96 3.60 13.23
N GLY A 41 -14.17 3.85 12.76
CA GLY A 41 -15.14 4.69 13.49
C GLY A 41 -16.52 4.74 12.84
N LEU A 42 -17.43 5.50 13.44
CA LEU A 42 -18.74 5.85 12.89
C LEU A 42 -18.58 6.99 11.86
N MET A 43 -19.16 8.18 12.07
CA MET A 43 -18.87 9.38 11.26
C MET A 43 -17.84 10.22 12.01
N GLN A 44 -18.26 10.86 13.10
CA GLN A 44 -17.43 11.72 13.93
C GLN A 44 -16.81 10.93 15.09
N MET A 45 -17.54 9.94 15.60
CA MET A 45 -17.21 9.20 16.81
C MET A 45 -16.41 7.93 16.52
N PRO A 46 -15.38 7.64 17.34
CA PRO A 46 -14.59 6.43 17.19
C PRO A 46 -15.36 5.20 17.70
N THR A 47 -14.94 4.00 17.27
CA THR A 47 -15.44 2.73 17.82
C THR A 47 -14.34 1.97 18.54
N GLY A 48 -14.74 0.90 19.24
CA GLY A 48 -13.83 -0.05 19.86
C GLY A 48 -13.14 -0.97 18.85
N ARG A 49 -13.56 -0.98 17.57
CA ARG A 49 -13.10 -1.93 16.55
C ARG A 49 -11.71 -1.60 16.02
N MET A 50 -10.96 -2.65 15.75
CA MET A 50 -9.72 -2.63 14.97
C MET A 50 -9.94 -3.24 13.59
N ALA A 51 -9.23 -2.72 12.59
CA ALA A 51 -9.10 -3.34 11.29
C ALA A 51 -8.22 -4.61 11.35
N PRO A 52 -8.18 -5.43 10.30
CA PRO A 52 -7.19 -6.50 10.15
C PRO A 52 -5.76 -5.94 10.17
N GLU A 53 -4.82 -6.66 10.77
CA GLU A 53 -3.40 -6.29 10.75
C GLU A 53 -2.91 -6.11 9.31
N GLY A 54 -2.12 -5.07 9.07
CA GLY A 54 -1.61 -4.73 7.74
C GLY A 54 -2.60 -3.95 6.86
N GLU A 55 -3.84 -3.74 7.31
CA GLU A 55 -4.80 -2.90 6.59
C GLU A 55 -4.29 -1.45 6.52
N PHE A 56 -4.21 -0.94 5.31
CA PHE A 56 -3.89 0.43 4.98
C PHE A 56 -5.08 1.10 4.31
N ASN A 57 -5.40 2.30 4.76
CA ASN A 57 -6.45 3.12 4.20
C ASN A 57 -5.94 4.50 3.83
N PHE A 58 -6.36 4.98 2.66
CA PHE A 58 -6.30 6.39 2.32
C PHE A 58 -7.73 6.91 2.13
N SER A 59 -8.10 7.98 2.83
CA SER A 59 -9.44 8.56 2.70
C SER A 59 -9.43 10.06 2.53
N VAL A 60 -10.42 10.55 1.78
CA VAL A 60 -10.72 11.97 1.63
C VAL A 60 -12.17 12.19 2.00
N THR A 61 -12.43 13.07 2.95
CA THR A 61 -13.79 13.39 3.44
C THR A 61 -13.97 14.89 3.50
N GLY A 62 -15.08 15.41 2.99
CA GLY A 62 -15.35 16.84 2.92
C GLY A 62 -16.74 17.22 3.41
N SER A 63 -16.80 18.32 4.13
CA SER A 63 -17.99 19.11 4.47
C SER A 63 -17.85 20.54 3.93
N ASP A 64 -18.78 21.41 4.29
CA ASP A 64 -18.70 22.84 3.97
C ASP A 64 -17.55 23.54 4.73
N GLU A 65 -17.20 23.08 5.93
CA GLU A 65 -16.15 23.70 6.77
C GLU A 65 -14.80 22.99 6.69
N TYR A 66 -14.78 21.67 6.45
CA TYR A 66 -13.57 20.88 6.54
C TYR A 66 -13.33 20.02 5.31
N LEU A 67 -12.07 19.81 4.99
CA LEU A 67 -11.59 18.78 4.07
C LEU A 67 -10.47 17.99 4.75
N PHE A 68 -10.72 16.70 4.98
CA PHE A 68 -9.80 15.79 5.63
C PHE A 68 -9.13 14.88 4.61
N TYR A 69 -7.82 14.75 4.70
CA TYR A 69 -7.03 13.72 4.04
C TYR A 69 -6.43 12.84 5.12
N ASN A 70 -6.78 11.56 5.13
CA ASN A 70 -6.35 10.64 6.17
C ASN A 70 -5.58 9.45 5.58
N VAL A 71 -4.53 9.07 6.27
CA VAL A 71 -3.79 7.83 6.06
C VAL A 71 -3.85 7.03 7.35
N THR A 72 -4.49 5.87 7.30
CA THR A 72 -4.63 4.98 8.46
C THR A 72 -3.89 3.68 8.19
N LEU A 73 -3.12 3.21 9.17
CA LEU A 73 -2.44 1.93 9.14
C LEU A 73 -2.76 1.14 10.41
N GLN A 74 -3.29 -0.07 10.24
CA GLN A 74 -3.41 -1.04 11.31
C GLN A 74 -2.05 -1.73 11.53
N LEU A 75 -1.16 -1.03 12.23
CA LEU A 75 0.24 -1.42 12.40
C LEU A 75 0.40 -2.77 13.10
N MET A 76 -0.42 -3.02 14.13
CA MET A 76 -0.48 -4.28 14.86
C MET A 76 -1.95 -4.66 15.07
N PRO A 77 -2.29 -5.92 15.40
CA PRO A 77 -3.68 -6.31 15.67
C PRO A 77 -4.35 -5.48 16.77
N TRP A 78 -3.56 -4.84 17.64
CA TRP A 78 -4.01 -4.05 18.79
C TRP A 78 -3.66 -2.56 18.69
N LEU A 79 -3.00 -2.10 17.62
CA LEU A 79 -2.57 -0.71 17.44
C LEU A 79 -2.92 -0.19 16.04
N GLU A 80 -3.79 0.81 16.00
CA GLU A 80 -4.12 1.58 14.80
C GLU A 80 -3.52 2.98 14.93
N THR A 81 -2.92 3.46 13.85
CA THR A 81 -2.34 4.80 13.76
C THR A 81 -2.93 5.52 12.56
N THR A 82 -3.34 6.78 12.74
CA THR A 82 -3.84 7.62 11.66
C THR A 82 -3.05 8.91 11.59
N ILE A 83 -2.64 9.29 10.39
CA ILE A 83 -2.10 10.61 10.08
C ILE A 83 -3.19 11.36 9.32
N ARG A 84 -3.52 12.55 9.79
CA ARG A 84 -4.55 13.41 9.20
C ARG A 84 -3.95 14.74 8.80
N TYR A 85 -4.34 15.18 7.61
CA TYR A 85 -4.17 16.55 7.15
C TYR A 85 -5.55 17.18 6.99
N THR A 86 -5.78 18.30 7.65
CA THR A 86 -7.05 19.02 7.63
C THR A 86 -6.89 20.34 6.91
N SER A 87 -7.76 20.63 5.95
CA SER A 87 -7.95 21.97 5.43
C SER A 87 -9.26 22.53 6.00
N VAL A 88 -9.17 23.72 6.58
CA VAL A 88 -10.32 24.47 7.11
C VAL A 88 -10.72 25.49 6.06
N ARG A 89 -11.91 25.32 5.51
CA ARG A 89 -12.43 26.18 4.43
C ARG A 89 -12.75 27.57 4.98
N ASP A 90 -12.66 28.56 4.11
CA ASP A 90 -12.98 29.97 4.38
C ASP A 90 -12.15 30.64 5.50
N LEU A 91 -11.05 30.01 5.92
CA LEU A 91 -10.06 30.60 6.81
C LEU A 91 -8.70 30.67 6.10
N LEU A 92 -8.06 31.83 6.17
CA LEU A 92 -6.71 32.04 5.61
C LEU A 92 -5.65 31.28 6.42
N TYR A 93 -4.63 30.78 5.73
CA TYR A 93 -3.49 30.09 6.36
C TYR A 93 -2.77 30.94 7.42
N SER A 94 -2.64 32.25 7.19
CA SER A 94 -2.11 33.22 8.14
C SER A 94 -3.08 34.38 8.33
N LYS A 95 -2.90 35.14 9.41
CA LYS A 95 -3.61 36.40 9.64
C LYS A 95 -3.25 37.49 8.62
N ASP A 96 -2.17 37.29 7.85
CA ASP A 96 -1.78 38.16 6.75
C ASP A 96 -2.37 37.65 5.42
N PRO A 97 -3.33 38.37 4.81
CA PRO A 97 -3.92 37.99 3.53
C PRO A 97 -2.91 38.00 2.38
N SER A 98 -1.88 38.87 2.44
CA SER A 98 -0.87 38.97 1.38
C SER A 98 0.07 37.76 1.37
N PHE A 99 0.27 37.13 2.53
CA PHE A 99 1.02 35.88 2.67
C PHE A 99 0.16 34.67 2.29
N SER A 100 -1.11 34.66 2.68
CA SER A 100 -1.98 33.50 2.53
C SER A 100 -2.47 33.28 1.10
N GLY A 101 -2.68 34.35 0.33
CA GLY A 101 -3.24 34.24 -1.02
C GLY A 101 -4.57 33.46 -1.01
N ASP A 102 -4.65 32.42 -1.83
CA ASP A 102 -5.80 31.50 -1.91
C ASP A 102 -5.64 30.23 -1.05
N THR A 103 -4.62 30.18 -0.18
CA THR A 103 -4.31 29.00 0.66
C THR A 103 -5.15 29.03 1.94
N ASN A 104 -5.98 28.00 2.09
CA ASN A 104 -6.79 27.76 3.28
C ASN A 104 -5.92 27.38 4.49
N TYR A 105 -6.44 27.61 5.70
CA TYR A 105 -5.81 27.14 6.93
C TYR A 105 -5.67 25.63 6.92
N THR A 106 -4.48 25.16 7.28
CA THR A 106 -4.17 23.74 7.26
C THR A 106 -3.57 23.28 8.57
N ASP A 107 -4.00 22.11 9.02
CA ASP A 107 -3.55 21.50 10.25
C ASP A 107 -3.13 20.04 10.04
N LYS A 108 -2.28 19.53 10.92
CA LYS A 108 -1.77 18.16 10.91
C LYS A 108 -2.03 17.52 12.27
N GLY A 109 -2.55 16.30 12.26
CA GLY A 109 -2.77 15.52 13.47
C GLY A 109 -2.31 14.08 13.30
N ILE A 110 -1.88 13.47 14.41
CA ILE A 110 -1.60 12.04 14.51
C ILE A 110 -2.48 11.45 15.59
N ASP A 111 -3.24 10.42 15.24
CA ASP A 111 -4.13 9.72 16.16
C ASP A 111 -3.60 8.30 16.43
N PHE A 112 -3.85 7.81 17.64
CA PHE A 112 -3.57 6.44 18.04
C PHE A 112 -4.80 5.79 18.66
N LYS A 113 -5.01 4.50 18.37
CA LYS A 113 -6.01 3.66 19.02
C LYS A 113 -5.40 2.34 19.43
N ILE A 114 -5.54 2.03 20.71
CA ILE A 114 -5.03 0.82 21.35
C ILE A 114 -6.20 -0.04 21.78
N ARG A 115 -6.27 -1.27 21.27
CA ARG A 115 -7.23 -2.26 21.74
C ARG A 115 -6.78 -2.84 23.07
N LEU A 116 -7.63 -2.69 24.07
CA LEU A 116 -7.45 -3.19 25.43
C LEU A 116 -8.01 -4.61 25.58
N LEU A 117 -9.20 -4.86 25.04
CA LEU A 117 -9.87 -6.16 25.11
C LEU A 117 -10.40 -6.56 23.74
N LYS A 118 -10.20 -7.82 23.36
CA LYS A 118 -10.89 -8.42 22.21
C LYS A 118 -12.33 -8.73 22.58
N GLU A 119 -13.23 -8.60 21.62
CA GLU A 119 -14.60 -9.06 21.81
C GLU A 119 -14.61 -10.57 22.14
N SER A 120 -15.47 -10.94 23.08
CA SER A 120 -15.82 -12.33 23.39
C SER A 120 -17.35 -12.47 23.37
N GLN A 121 -17.88 -13.62 23.74
CA GLN A 121 -19.34 -13.79 23.87
C GLN A 121 -19.97 -12.78 24.84
N TYR A 122 -19.31 -12.44 25.94
CA TYR A 122 -19.88 -11.61 27.01
C TYR A 122 -19.29 -10.21 27.10
N ILE A 123 -18.05 -10.01 26.63
CA ILE A 123 -17.33 -8.74 26.75
C ILE A 123 -17.25 -8.08 25.36
N PRO A 124 -17.56 -6.77 25.23
CA PRO A 124 -17.35 -6.05 23.99
C PRO A 124 -15.86 -5.85 23.68
N GLU A 125 -15.52 -5.58 22.42
CA GLU A 125 -14.19 -5.07 22.08
C GLU A 125 -14.02 -3.71 22.75
N LEU A 126 -12.93 -3.52 23.48
CA LEU A 126 -12.65 -2.29 24.21
C LEU A 126 -11.38 -1.67 23.68
N SER A 127 -11.45 -0.41 23.28
CA SER A 127 -10.29 0.37 22.83
C SER A 127 -10.21 1.72 23.53
N LEU A 128 -8.99 2.17 23.73
CA LEU A 128 -8.65 3.52 24.17
C LEU A 128 -7.94 4.22 23.01
N GLY A 129 -8.33 5.45 22.73
CA GLY A 129 -7.64 6.22 21.70
C GLY A 129 -7.42 7.66 22.10
N VAL A 130 -6.48 8.27 21.38
CA VAL A 130 -6.08 9.67 21.48
C VAL A 130 -6.09 10.23 20.08
N ARG A 131 -6.84 11.31 19.88
CA ARG A 131 -6.91 12.10 18.66
C ARG A 131 -5.98 13.30 18.82
N ASP A 132 -5.25 13.62 17.75
CA ASP A 132 -4.35 14.77 17.70
C ASP A 132 -3.26 14.74 18.80
N PHE A 133 -2.68 13.56 19.03
CA PHE A 133 -1.59 13.35 19.98
C PHE A 133 -0.36 14.20 19.65
N ALA A 134 -0.05 14.32 18.36
CA ALA A 134 1.05 15.13 17.85
C ALA A 134 0.56 16.01 16.69
N GLY A 135 0.07 17.19 17.03
CA GLY A 135 -0.40 18.23 16.10
C GLY A 135 -0.49 19.59 16.77
N THR A 136 -1.43 20.44 16.34
CA THR A 136 -1.66 21.77 16.95
C THR A 136 -2.67 21.72 18.11
N GLY A 137 -3.34 20.58 18.30
CA GLY A 137 -4.36 20.36 19.31
C GLY A 137 -5.77 20.81 18.86
N LEU A 138 -5.94 21.14 17.58
CA LEU A 138 -7.20 21.54 16.96
C LEU A 138 -8.34 20.55 17.25
N PHE A 139 -8.02 19.25 17.25
CA PHE A 139 -8.98 18.17 17.50
C PHE A 139 -8.57 17.29 18.69
N ASP A 140 -7.76 17.81 19.60
CA ASP A 140 -7.24 17.10 20.77
C ASP A 140 -8.38 16.48 21.60
N GLY A 141 -8.32 15.15 21.77
CA GLY A 141 -9.36 14.41 22.47
C GLY A 141 -8.95 12.99 22.80
N GLU A 142 -9.43 12.51 23.95
CA GLU A 142 -9.23 11.13 24.39
C GLU A 142 -10.57 10.41 24.44
N TYR A 143 -10.56 9.10 24.23
CA TYR A 143 -11.78 8.31 24.34
C TYR A 143 -11.55 6.88 24.80
N ILE A 144 -12.60 6.29 25.35
CA ILE A 144 -12.74 4.86 25.55
C ILE A 144 -14.01 4.43 24.83
N ALA A 145 -13.91 3.43 23.96
CA ALA A 145 -15.03 2.91 23.18
C ALA A 145 -15.15 1.40 23.34
N ALA A 146 -16.36 0.95 23.67
CA ALA A 146 -16.75 -0.44 23.71
C ALA A 146 -17.62 -0.75 22.50
N THR A 147 -17.37 -1.86 21.79
CA THR A 147 -18.14 -2.24 20.60
C THR A 147 -18.49 -3.71 20.57
N LYS A 148 -19.75 -4.02 20.22
CA LYS A 148 -20.33 -5.35 20.28
C LYS A 148 -21.08 -5.68 19.00
N ARG A 149 -20.73 -6.82 18.39
CA ARG A 149 -21.33 -7.30 17.16
C ARG A 149 -22.44 -8.29 17.44
N TYR A 150 -23.53 -8.12 16.71
CA TYR A 150 -24.66 -9.01 16.67
C TYR A 150 -24.99 -9.32 15.21
N SER A 151 -24.74 -10.56 14.79
CA SER A 151 -25.01 -11.03 13.43
C SER A 151 -26.26 -11.90 13.40
N ASN A 152 -27.09 -11.68 12.38
CA ASN A 152 -28.27 -12.48 12.09
C ASN A 152 -28.33 -12.76 10.58
N SER A 153 -28.59 -14.01 10.20
CA SER A 153 -28.60 -14.44 8.79
C SER A 153 -29.71 -13.80 7.95
N GLU A 154 -30.82 -13.40 8.56
CA GLU A 154 -32.00 -12.83 7.89
C GLU A 154 -32.05 -11.30 7.96
N LEU A 155 -31.38 -10.70 8.95
CA LEU A 155 -31.39 -9.25 9.15
C LEU A 155 -30.07 -8.58 8.79
N GLY A 156 -28.95 -9.31 8.75
CA GLY A 156 -27.61 -8.75 8.59
C GLY A 156 -26.86 -8.57 9.91
N THR A 157 -25.81 -7.76 9.92
CA THR A 157 -24.91 -7.60 11.08
C THR A 157 -24.99 -6.19 11.64
N PHE A 158 -25.23 -6.07 12.94
CA PHE A 158 -25.21 -4.83 13.70
C PHE A 158 -23.97 -4.76 14.57
N ASP A 159 -23.29 -3.64 14.60
CA ASP A 159 -22.12 -3.39 15.46
C ASP A 159 -22.40 -2.16 16.31
N PHE A 160 -22.71 -2.40 17.58
CA PHE A 160 -23.14 -1.38 18.53
C PHE A 160 -21.94 -0.83 19.27
N THR A 161 -21.79 0.49 19.26
CA THR A 161 -20.72 1.19 19.97
C THR A 161 -21.30 2.04 21.09
N PHE A 162 -20.63 2.03 22.24
CA PHE A 162 -20.86 2.94 23.35
C PHE A 162 -19.52 3.42 23.88
N GLY A 163 -19.37 4.70 24.12
CA GLY A 163 -18.10 5.27 24.56
C GLY A 163 -18.25 6.56 25.35
N ILE A 164 -17.11 7.00 25.85
CA ILE A 164 -16.94 8.25 26.60
C ILE A 164 -15.74 8.98 26.01
N GLY A 165 -15.91 10.29 25.79
CA GLY A 165 -14.92 11.17 25.20
C GLY A 165 -14.59 12.37 26.09
N TRP A 166 -13.36 12.86 25.96
CA TRP A 166 -12.82 14.07 26.57
C TRP A 166 -12.26 14.99 25.49
N GLY A 167 -12.05 16.27 25.81
CA GLY A 167 -11.54 17.26 24.85
C GLY A 167 -12.56 17.51 23.73
N SER A 168 -12.11 17.53 22.47
CA SER A 168 -12.97 17.73 21.29
C SER A 168 -14.13 16.72 21.20
N LEU A 169 -13.94 15.50 21.72
CA LEU A 169 -14.96 14.45 21.79
C LEU A 169 -15.88 14.60 23.00
N GLY A 170 -15.64 15.54 23.91
CA GLY A 170 -16.34 15.69 25.18
C GLY A 170 -17.13 17.00 25.33
N THR A 171 -17.09 17.89 24.33
CA THR A 171 -17.57 19.28 24.43
C THR A 171 -19.06 19.42 24.75
N ARG A 172 -19.89 18.40 24.44
CA ARG A 172 -21.31 18.37 24.83
C ARG A 172 -21.54 18.28 26.34
N ASP A 173 -20.54 17.85 27.10
CA ASP A 173 -20.52 17.80 28.57
C ASP A 173 -21.78 17.18 29.22
N ASN A 174 -22.27 16.06 28.66
CA ASN A 174 -23.53 15.44 29.09
C ASN A 174 -23.39 14.53 30.32
N ILE A 175 -22.17 14.35 30.85
CA ILE A 175 -21.88 13.59 32.06
C ILE A 175 -20.77 14.29 32.85
N SER A 176 -20.88 14.29 34.18
CA SER A 176 -19.78 14.76 35.02
C SER A 176 -18.53 13.91 34.81
N ASN A 177 -17.39 14.54 34.57
CA ASN A 177 -16.14 13.85 34.31
C ASN A 177 -15.83 12.83 35.44
N PRO A 178 -15.80 11.51 35.16
CA PRO A 178 -15.58 10.51 36.19
C PRO A 178 -14.18 10.59 36.80
N THR A 179 -13.18 11.13 36.10
CA THR A 179 -11.81 11.29 36.61
C THR A 179 -11.69 12.42 37.63
N CYS A 180 -12.63 13.36 37.67
CA CYS A 180 -12.76 14.34 38.76
C CYS A 180 -12.86 13.67 40.13
N LYS A 181 -13.54 12.52 40.21
CA LYS A 181 -13.70 11.79 41.48
C LYS A 181 -12.38 11.21 42.00
N LEU A 182 -11.36 11.08 41.13
CA LEU A 182 -10.03 10.65 41.52
C LEU A 182 -9.18 11.82 42.02
N SER A 183 -9.31 13.00 41.40
CA SER A 183 -8.65 14.24 41.83
C SER A 183 -9.23 15.46 41.12
N ASP A 184 -9.37 16.58 41.84
CA ASP A 184 -9.87 17.86 41.31
C ASP A 184 -9.05 18.38 40.11
N ARG A 185 -7.77 17.99 40.01
CA ARG A 185 -6.89 18.36 38.89
C ARG A 185 -7.36 17.87 37.52
N PHE A 186 -8.32 16.95 37.47
CA PHE A 186 -8.90 16.44 36.22
C PHE A 186 -10.17 17.19 35.80
N CYS A 187 -10.71 18.06 36.64
CA CYS A 187 -11.95 18.78 36.33
C CYS A 187 -11.77 19.93 35.35
N GLU A 188 -10.61 20.56 35.36
CA GLU A 188 -10.29 21.65 34.45
C GLU A 188 -9.24 21.19 33.43
N ARG A 189 -9.53 21.37 32.14
CA ARG A 189 -8.56 21.17 31.06
C ARG A 189 -7.83 22.50 30.83
N PRO A 190 -6.49 22.55 30.97
CA PRO A 190 -5.73 23.76 30.64
C PRO A 190 -6.03 24.24 29.21
N SER A 191 -6.18 25.56 29.03
CA SER A 191 -6.50 26.19 27.73
C SER A 191 -5.28 26.35 26.81
N ASP A 192 -4.07 26.23 27.36
CA ASP A 192 -2.85 26.49 26.62
C ASP A 192 -2.57 25.34 25.64
N TYR A 193 -2.70 25.66 24.35
CA TYR A 193 -2.10 24.87 23.29
C TYR A 193 -0.62 25.27 23.23
N LEU A 194 0.28 24.30 23.10
CA LEU A 194 1.67 24.61 22.81
C LEU A 194 1.68 25.13 21.36
N ASP A 195 1.90 26.43 21.17
CA ASP A 195 1.82 27.20 19.91
C ASP A 195 2.76 26.70 18.76
N THR A 196 3.37 25.52 18.91
CA THR A 196 4.26 24.88 17.95
C THR A 196 3.79 23.45 17.70
N GLY A 197 3.29 23.16 16.50
CA GLY A 197 2.90 21.79 16.11
C GLY A 197 4.03 20.78 16.37
N GLY A 198 3.66 19.59 16.84
CA GLY A 198 4.60 18.49 17.11
C GLY A 198 4.99 18.28 18.58
N THR A 199 4.37 18.99 19.52
CA THR A 199 4.55 18.77 20.97
C THR A 199 3.34 18.06 21.59
N THR A 200 3.58 17.03 22.41
CA THR A 200 2.53 16.27 23.10
C THR A 200 2.15 16.93 24.43
N ASN A 201 0.87 17.24 24.66
CA ASN A 201 0.41 17.86 25.90
C ASN A 201 -0.28 16.85 26.84
N PHE A 202 0.52 16.00 27.48
CA PHE A 202 0.04 15.00 28.45
C PHE A 202 -0.70 15.61 29.65
N ASP A 203 -0.46 16.89 29.96
CA ASP A 203 -1.11 17.56 31.09
C ASP A 203 -2.60 17.82 30.85
N ARG A 204 -3.09 17.70 29.62
CA ARG A 204 -4.51 17.86 29.28
C ARG A 204 -5.29 16.55 29.24
N ALA A 205 -4.59 15.41 29.20
CA ALA A 205 -5.21 14.10 28.98
C ALA A 205 -6.27 13.73 30.03
N PHE A 206 -7.45 13.33 29.56
CA PHE A 206 -8.60 12.90 30.38
C PHE A 206 -9.12 13.97 31.35
N LYS A 207 -8.99 15.25 30.97
CA LYS A 207 -9.45 16.41 31.74
C LYS A 207 -10.53 17.20 31.03
N GLY A 208 -11.32 17.92 31.83
CA GLY A 208 -12.32 18.88 31.35
C GLY A 208 -13.65 18.25 30.92
N PRO A 209 -14.38 18.92 30.01
CA PRO A 209 -15.68 18.47 29.52
C PRO A 209 -15.67 17.02 29.07
N THR A 210 -16.70 16.27 29.48
CA THR A 210 -16.79 14.84 29.22
C THR A 210 -18.18 14.48 28.72
N ALA A 211 -18.26 13.69 27.66
CA ALA A 211 -19.54 13.28 27.11
C ALA A 211 -19.57 11.82 26.68
N LEU A 212 -20.75 11.21 26.85
CA LEU A 212 -21.07 9.91 26.31
C LEU A 212 -21.45 10.02 24.84
N PHE A 213 -20.95 9.07 24.05
CA PHE A 213 -21.33 8.86 22.65
C PHE A 213 -21.71 7.40 22.41
N GLY A 214 -22.32 7.15 21.25
CA GLY A 214 -22.61 5.80 20.83
C GLY A 214 -23.24 5.75 19.46
N GLY A 215 -23.52 4.55 18.99
CA GLY A 215 -24.14 4.37 17.68
C GLY A 215 -24.14 2.93 17.23
N VAL A 216 -24.54 2.73 15.98
CA VAL A 216 -24.56 1.42 15.34
C VAL A 216 -24.10 1.55 13.89
N GLU A 217 -23.22 0.65 13.49
CA GLU A 217 -22.98 0.34 12.07
C GLU A 217 -23.74 -0.93 11.72
N TYR A 218 -24.52 -0.86 10.64
CA TYR A 218 -25.39 -1.93 10.18
C TYR A 218 -25.00 -2.36 8.77
N GLN A 219 -24.54 -3.61 8.66
CA GLN A 219 -24.34 -4.32 7.40
C GLN A 219 -25.64 -4.97 6.95
N THR A 220 -26.14 -4.50 5.81
CA THR A 220 -27.33 -5.08 5.19
C THR A 220 -26.99 -6.42 4.54
N LEU A 221 -28.03 -7.18 4.17
CA LEU A 221 -27.87 -8.39 3.36
C LEU A 221 -27.36 -8.10 1.94
N HIS A 222 -27.49 -6.87 1.45
CA HIS A 222 -26.84 -6.43 0.23
C HIS A 222 -25.40 -6.02 0.57
N ALA A 223 -24.44 -6.92 0.33
CA ALA A 223 -23.06 -6.77 0.79
C ALA A 223 -22.44 -5.38 0.57
N PRO A 224 -22.66 -4.70 -0.58
CA PRO A 224 -22.12 -3.36 -0.80
C PRO A 224 -22.65 -2.27 0.15
N LEU A 225 -23.85 -2.42 0.70
CA LEU A 225 -24.57 -1.34 1.39
C LEU A 225 -24.53 -1.48 2.91
N ARG A 226 -24.08 -0.40 3.57
CA ARG A 226 -24.06 -0.26 5.03
C ARG A 226 -24.69 1.06 5.47
N PHE A 227 -25.24 1.06 6.68
CA PHE A 227 -25.81 2.23 7.33
C PHE A 227 -25.11 2.51 8.64
N LYS A 228 -25.03 3.79 9.02
CA LYS A 228 -24.54 4.24 10.32
C LYS A 228 -25.55 5.17 10.98
N LEU A 229 -25.72 4.99 12.28
CA LEU A 229 -26.41 5.92 13.16
C LEU A 229 -25.48 6.24 14.31
N GLU A 230 -25.31 7.52 14.62
CA GLU A 230 -24.39 7.98 15.66
C GLU A 230 -25.06 9.05 16.52
N TYR A 231 -24.82 8.96 17.82
CA TYR A 231 -25.02 10.02 18.78
C TYR A 231 -23.67 10.69 19.04
N ASP A 232 -23.56 11.93 18.57
CA ASP A 232 -22.34 12.73 18.58
C ASP A 232 -22.17 13.47 19.92
N SER A 233 -21.03 13.26 20.56
CA SER A 233 -20.66 13.93 21.80
C SER A 233 -19.94 15.26 21.61
N ASN A 234 -19.64 15.66 20.37
CA ASN A 234 -19.18 17.00 20.04
C ASN A 234 -20.39 17.96 19.88
N ASN A 235 -20.27 19.18 20.40
CA ASN A 235 -21.20 20.28 20.17
C ASN A 235 -20.64 21.37 19.24
N TYR A 236 -19.41 21.19 18.74
CA TYR A 236 -18.70 22.06 17.80
C TYR A 236 -18.40 23.48 18.31
N SER A 237 -18.67 23.82 19.58
CA SER A 237 -18.50 25.19 20.09
C SER A 237 -17.05 25.63 20.17
N GLU A 238 -16.12 24.69 20.22
CA GLU A 238 -14.68 24.92 20.29
C GLU A 238 -13.98 24.74 18.93
N ASP A 239 -14.73 24.36 17.89
CA ASP A 239 -14.18 24.12 16.55
C ASP A 239 -13.65 25.42 15.93
N PHE A 240 -12.55 25.31 15.18
CA PHE A 240 -11.81 26.46 14.66
C PHE A 240 -12.64 27.40 13.76
N PRO A 241 -13.50 26.93 12.84
CA PRO A 241 -14.40 27.81 12.09
C PRO A 241 -15.33 28.63 13.00
N VAL A 242 -15.74 28.10 14.14
CA VAL A 242 -16.57 28.83 15.13
C VAL A 242 -15.72 29.88 15.83
N VAL A 243 -14.62 29.49 16.45
CA VAL A 243 -13.83 30.39 17.31
C VAL A 243 -12.95 31.40 16.55
N ARG A 244 -12.63 31.14 15.27
CA ARG A 244 -11.81 32.02 14.43
C ARG A 244 -12.54 32.59 13.21
N GLY A 245 -13.46 31.82 12.62
CA GLY A 245 -14.19 32.20 11.41
C GLY A 245 -15.55 32.85 11.67
N GLY A 246 -16.12 32.69 12.87
CA GLY A 246 -17.47 33.15 13.18
C GLY A 246 -18.56 32.36 12.46
N VAL A 247 -18.25 31.13 12.03
CA VAL A 247 -19.20 30.20 11.43
C VAL A 247 -20.11 29.63 12.52
N ASP A 248 -21.43 29.57 12.28
CA ASP A 248 -22.35 28.90 13.19
C ASP A 248 -22.39 27.40 12.87
N MET A 249 -21.85 26.58 13.76
CA MET A 249 -21.87 25.12 13.67
C MET A 249 -22.70 24.49 14.80
N THR A 250 -23.62 25.26 15.41
CA THR A 250 -24.45 24.77 16.51
C THR A 250 -25.32 23.60 16.04
N PRO A 251 -25.16 22.38 16.59
CA PRO A 251 -25.90 21.23 16.09
C PRO A 251 -27.39 21.33 16.44
N HIS A 252 -28.25 21.27 15.44
CA HIS A 252 -29.71 21.16 15.59
C HIS A 252 -30.13 19.82 16.20
N THR A 253 -29.32 18.78 16.03
CA THR A 253 -29.51 17.46 16.62
C THR A 253 -28.16 16.81 16.91
N PRO A 254 -28.02 16.03 17.99
CA PRO A 254 -26.83 15.21 18.24
C PRO A 254 -26.78 13.94 17.38
N TRP A 255 -27.80 13.67 16.57
CA TRP A 255 -27.89 12.44 15.79
C TRP A 255 -27.38 12.63 14.37
N ASN A 256 -26.40 11.83 13.98
CA ASN A 256 -25.83 11.78 12.65
C ASN A 256 -26.22 10.47 11.95
N PHE A 257 -26.45 10.54 10.64
CA PHE A 257 -26.89 9.41 9.82
C PHE A 257 -25.96 9.24 8.62
N GLY A 258 -25.47 8.03 8.38
CA GLY A 258 -24.52 7.74 7.32
C GLY A 258 -24.92 6.55 6.45
N VAL A 259 -24.52 6.59 5.18
CA VAL A 259 -24.61 5.50 4.22
C VAL A 259 -23.23 5.25 3.62
N LEU A 260 -22.85 3.98 3.51
CA LEU A 260 -21.62 3.56 2.86
C LEU A 260 -21.94 2.57 1.75
N TYR A 261 -21.29 2.76 0.60
CA TYR A 261 -21.38 1.86 -0.54
C TYR A 261 -19.99 1.34 -0.94
N ARG A 262 -19.76 0.04 -0.75
CA ARG A 262 -18.50 -0.65 -1.04
C ARG A 262 -18.39 -0.99 -2.52
N LEU A 263 -17.34 -0.48 -3.17
CA LEU A 263 -16.96 -0.80 -4.54
C LEU A 263 -15.92 -1.93 -4.54
N GLY A 264 -16.40 -3.16 -4.74
CA GLY A 264 -15.55 -4.36 -4.72
C GLY A 264 -14.84 -4.53 -3.38
N HIS A 265 -13.51 -4.70 -3.41
CA HIS A 265 -12.69 -4.76 -2.20
C HIS A 265 -11.86 -3.50 -1.95
N MET A 266 -11.90 -2.53 -2.88
CA MET A 266 -10.90 -1.47 -2.98
C MET A 266 -11.36 -0.12 -2.44
N ALA A 267 -12.66 0.17 -2.39
CA ALA A 267 -13.14 1.49 -2.01
C ALA A 267 -14.50 1.51 -1.31
N ASP A 268 -14.69 2.44 -0.38
CA ASP A 268 -16.00 2.82 0.16
C ASP A 268 -16.34 4.26 -0.27
N LEU A 269 -17.52 4.43 -0.87
CA LEU A 269 -18.15 5.73 -1.03
C LEU A 269 -18.98 6.03 0.21
N ARG A 270 -18.91 7.26 0.73
CA ARG A 270 -19.55 7.66 1.99
C ARG A 270 -20.38 8.92 1.78
N LEU A 271 -21.58 8.93 2.33
CA LEU A 271 -22.44 10.09 2.42
C LEU A 271 -23.12 10.10 3.79
N SER A 272 -23.00 11.20 4.53
CA SER A 272 -23.61 11.39 5.84
C SER A 272 -24.32 12.74 5.94
N TYR A 273 -25.34 12.75 6.79
CA TYR A 273 -26.06 13.94 7.22
C TYR A 273 -25.83 14.12 8.71
N GLU A 274 -25.17 15.23 9.04
CA GLU A 274 -24.58 15.48 10.35
C GLU A 274 -25.07 16.81 10.90
N ARG A 275 -25.09 16.94 12.24
CA ARG A 275 -25.53 18.14 12.97
C ARG A 275 -26.98 18.60 12.73
N GLY A 276 -27.72 17.94 11.84
CA GLY A 276 -29.08 18.31 11.45
C GLY A 276 -29.17 19.35 10.34
N ASP A 277 -28.08 19.61 9.63
CA ASP A 277 -28.03 20.55 8.50
C ASP A 277 -26.85 20.33 7.54
N THR A 278 -25.87 19.50 7.90
CA THR A 278 -24.61 19.40 7.19
C THR A 278 -24.54 18.11 6.39
N LEU A 279 -24.15 18.19 5.12
CA LEU A 279 -23.85 17.02 4.30
C LEU A 279 -22.35 16.80 4.23
N VAL A 280 -21.93 15.56 4.48
CA VAL A 280 -20.52 15.14 4.44
C VAL A 280 -20.39 14.00 3.43
N ALA A 281 -19.42 14.11 2.53
CA ALA A 281 -19.17 13.11 1.52
C ALA A 281 -17.70 12.72 1.50
N GLY A 282 -17.41 11.47 1.20
CA GLY A 282 -16.03 11.00 1.16
C GLY A 282 -15.82 9.70 0.40
N VAL A 283 -14.54 9.40 0.17
CA VAL A 283 -14.08 8.12 -0.36
C VAL A 283 -12.97 7.57 0.52
N SER A 284 -12.98 6.26 0.73
CA SER A 284 -11.94 5.55 1.46
C SER A 284 -11.41 4.43 0.57
N LEU A 285 -10.11 4.41 0.28
CA LEU A 285 -9.43 3.38 -0.49
C LEU A 285 -8.71 2.41 0.45
N TYR A 286 -8.83 1.11 0.18
CA TYR A 286 -8.32 0.05 1.04
C TYR A 286 -7.30 -0.82 0.31
N THR A 287 -6.25 -1.20 1.03
CA THR A 287 -5.39 -2.34 0.71
C THR A 287 -4.98 -3.03 2.00
N ASN A 288 -4.53 -4.27 1.93
CA ASN A 288 -3.91 -4.94 3.07
C ASN A 288 -2.54 -5.43 2.66
N PHE A 289 -1.49 -4.90 3.28
CA PHE A 289 -0.11 -5.27 2.97
C PHE A 289 0.20 -6.75 3.25
N ASN A 290 -0.58 -7.40 4.12
CA ASN A 290 -0.44 -8.84 4.39
C ASN A 290 -1.06 -9.70 3.28
N ASP A 291 -2.01 -9.16 2.52
CA ASP A 291 -2.70 -9.88 1.44
C ASP A 291 -2.16 -9.49 0.05
N MET A 292 -1.26 -8.51 -0.04
CA MET A 292 -0.69 -8.08 -1.31
C MET A 292 0.18 -9.20 -1.91
N PRO A 293 -0.12 -9.67 -3.14
CA PRO A 293 0.69 -10.71 -3.76
C PRO A 293 2.10 -10.20 -4.04
N SER A 294 3.11 -11.06 -3.85
CA SER A 294 4.45 -10.77 -4.36
C SER A 294 4.37 -10.61 -5.87
N PHE A 295 4.77 -9.44 -6.35
CA PHE A 295 4.88 -9.14 -7.77
C PHE A 295 6.06 -9.87 -8.43
N TRP A 296 7.00 -10.40 -7.63
CA TRP A 296 8.05 -11.31 -8.08
C TRP A 296 7.66 -12.74 -7.74
N ARG A 297 6.88 -13.40 -8.61
CA ARG A 297 6.77 -14.86 -8.58
C ARG A 297 7.84 -15.42 -9.50
N ASP A 298 8.74 -16.22 -8.93
CA ASP A 298 9.78 -16.85 -9.72
C ASP A 298 9.20 -17.92 -10.66
N THR A 299 9.86 -18.12 -11.80
CA THR A 299 9.57 -19.24 -12.70
C THR A 299 10.09 -20.53 -12.05
N PRO A 300 9.24 -21.56 -11.89
CA PRO A 300 9.67 -22.82 -11.29
C PRO A 300 10.80 -23.44 -12.12
N THR A 301 11.72 -24.12 -11.44
CA THR A 301 12.78 -24.90 -12.10
C THR A 301 12.12 -26.10 -12.80
N PRO A 302 12.32 -26.30 -14.11
CA PRO A 302 11.89 -27.50 -14.80
C PRO A 302 12.44 -28.78 -14.16
N GLU A 303 11.77 -29.90 -14.41
CA GLU A 303 12.35 -31.21 -14.13
C GLU A 303 13.31 -31.61 -15.25
N VAL A 304 14.22 -32.53 -14.93
CA VAL A 304 15.14 -33.13 -15.89
C VAL A 304 14.35 -34.04 -16.83
N GLU A 305 14.49 -33.84 -18.13
CA GLU A 305 13.79 -34.63 -19.16
C GLU A 305 14.75 -35.57 -19.91
N ASP A 306 14.30 -36.79 -20.20
CA ASP A 306 15.01 -37.76 -21.05
C ASP A 306 14.82 -37.51 -22.56
N LYS A 307 14.33 -36.32 -22.95
CA LYS A 307 13.98 -35.96 -24.34
C LYS A 307 14.90 -34.89 -24.92
N GLN A 308 16.20 -35.16 -24.86
CA GLN A 308 17.21 -34.30 -25.46
C GLN A 308 17.24 -34.47 -26.99
N PRO A 309 17.69 -33.44 -27.73
CA PRO A 309 17.94 -33.59 -29.16
C PRO A 309 19.00 -34.66 -29.43
N GLU A 310 18.90 -35.38 -30.55
CA GLU A 310 19.88 -36.41 -30.90
C GLU A 310 21.21 -35.80 -31.39
N GLN A 311 21.14 -34.66 -32.07
CA GLN A 311 22.30 -33.99 -32.64
C GLN A 311 22.27 -32.50 -32.32
N LEU A 312 23.47 -31.88 -32.30
CA LEU A 312 23.62 -30.45 -32.08
C LEU A 312 22.89 -29.59 -33.13
N SER A 313 22.70 -30.10 -34.35
CA SER A 313 21.95 -29.42 -35.40
C SER A 313 20.45 -29.30 -35.13
N ASP A 314 19.93 -30.11 -34.20
CA ASP A 314 18.51 -30.14 -33.86
C ASP A 314 18.19 -29.23 -32.66
N VAL A 315 19.20 -28.59 -32.07
CA VAL A 315 19.07 -27.66 -30.95
C VAL A 315 18.42 -26.36 -31.43
N ASP A 316 17.32 -25.98 -30.79
CA ASP A 316 16.66 -24.70 -30.99
C ASP A 316 17.31 -23.62 -30.10
N TRP A 317 18.37 -22.99 -30.63
CA TRP A 317 19.13 -22.00 -29.87
C TRP A 317 18.32 -20.78 -29.44
N GLU A 318 17.31 -20.37 -30.22
CA GLU A 318 16.43 -19.27 -29.86
C GLU A 318 15.65 -19.62 -28.58
N ARG A 319 15.04 -20.81 -28.56
CA ARG A 319 14.37 -21.34 -27.37
C ARG A 319 15.30 -21.48 -26.18
N VAL A 320 16.53 -21.98 -26.36
CA VAL A 320 17.51 -22.08 -25.26
C VAL A 320 17.79 -20.70 -24.65
N THR A 321 17.98 -19.68 -25.48
CA THR A 321 18.22 -18.31 -24.96
C THR A 321 17.01 -17.72 -24.25
N GLU A 322 15.79 -17.96 -24.75
CA GLU A 322 14.55 -17.53 -24.08
C GLU A 322 14.36 -18.22 -22.72
N GLU A 323 14.63 -19.53 -22.64
CA GLU A 323 14.54 -20.29 -21.40
C GLU A 323 15.63 -19.90 -20.41
N LEU A 324 16.86 -19.62 -20.87
CA LEU A 324 17.94 -19.10 -20.04
C LEU A 324 17.60 -17.72 -19.44
N ASP A 325 16.96 -16.82 -20.19
CA ASP A 325 16.49 -15.53 -19.65
C ASP A 325 15.35 -15.76 -18.65
N LYS A 326 14.28 -16.44 -19.08
CA LYS A 326 13.05 -16.57 -18.30
C LYS A 326 13.25 -17.40 -17.02
N ILE A 327 13.95 -18.52 -17.11
CA ILE A 327 14.12 -19.48 -16.00
C ILE A 327 15.36 -19.09 -15.20
N ALA A 328 16.53 -19.01 -15.84
CA ALA A 328 17.81 -18.82 -15.17
C ALA A 328 18.25 -17.34 -15.02
N GLY A 329 17.57 -16.39 -15.66
CA GLY A 329 17.87 -14.96 -15.53
C GLY A 329 19.07 -14.45 -16.33
N TYR A 330 19.55 -15.23 -17.31
CA TYR A 330 20.67 -14.86 -18.16
C TYR A 330 20.18 -14.18 -19.44
N GLN A 331 20.39 -12.86 -19.51
CA GLN A 331 19.98 -12.02 -20.64
C GLN A 331 21.11 -11.78 -21.63
N ASN A 332 20.74 -11.39 -22.85
CA ASN A 332 21.67 -11.02 -23.92
C ASN A 332 22.75 -12.10 -24.13
N THR A 333 22.31 -13.35 -24.24
CA THR A 333 23.19 -14.52 -24.20
C THR A 333 23.83 -14.79 -25.56
N GLN A 334 25.10 -15.16 -25.52
CA GLN A 334 25.84 -15.72 -26.65
C GLN A 334 26.23 -17.15 -26.30
N LEU A 335 25.98 -18.08 -27.21
CA LEU A 335 26.21 -19.50 -27.02
C LEU A 335 27.35 -19.95 -27.91
N TYR A 336 28.36 -20.59 -27.33
CA TYR A 336 29.52 -21.13 -28.03
C TYR A 336 29.54 -22.65 -27.86
N VAL A 337 29.95 -23.37 -28.89
CA VAL A 337 30.12 -24.82 -28.82
C VAL A 337 31.55 -25.16 -29.21
N GLU A 338 32.24 -25.82 -28.29
CA GLU A 338 33.60 -26.31 -28.46
C GLU A 338 33.64 -27.78 -28.03
N ASP A 339 33.88 -28.68 -28.97
CA ASP A 339 33.89 -30.15 -28.76
C ASP A 339 32.63 -30.66 -28.02
N ASN A 340 32.76 -31.05 -26.75
CA ASN A 340 31.68 -31.56 -25.89
C ASN A 340 31.21 -30.51 -24.85
N THR A 341 31.54 -29.25 -25.06
CA THR A 341 31.27 -28.14 -24.13
C THR A 341 30.42 -27.06 -24.77
N VAL A 342 29.35 -26.67 -24.07
CA VAL A 342 28.52 -25.52 -24.44
C VAL A 342 28.78 -24.39 -23.44
N SER A 343 29.17 -23.22 -23.95
CA SER A 343 29.50 -22.06 -23.14
C SER A 343 28.46 -20.96 -23.34
N VAL A 344 27.80 -20.56 -22.27
CA VAL A 344 26.90 -19.42 -22.20
C VAL A 344 27.69 -18.21 -21.75
N VAL A 345 27.60 -17.12 -22.51
CA VAL A 345 28.06 -15.79 -22.10
C VAL A 345 26.85 -14.88 -22.01
N GLY A 346 26.48 -14.42 -20.81
CA GLY A 346 25.27 -13.62 -20.63
C GLY A 346 25.31 -12.78 -19.35
N GLU A 347 24.35 -11.87 -19.19
CA GLU A 347 24.24 -11.02 -18.00
C GLU A 347 23.19 -11.58 -17.03
N GLN A 348 23.58 -11.84 -15.78
CA GLN A 348 22.67 -12.31 -14.74
C GLN A 348 21.86 -11.14 -14.15
N LYS A 349 20.55 -11.11 -14.39
CA LYS A 349 19.65 -10.04 -13.95
C LYS A 349 18.64 -10.43 -12.89
N LYS A 350 18.39 -11.72 -12.70
CA LYS A 350 17.27 -12.23 -11.92
C LYS A 350 17.68 -12.68 -10.52
N TYR A 351 18.77 -13.44 -10.41
CA TYR A 351 19.20 -14.04 -9.15
C TYR A 351 20.40 -13.32 -8.58
N ARG A 352 20.34 -13.01 -7.27
CA ARG A 352 21.47 -12.52 -6.49
C ARG A 352 22.37 -13.68 -6.04
N GLU A 353 21.75 -14.79 -5.67
CA GLU A 353 22.43 -16.05 -5.35
C GLU A 353 22.78 -16.75 -6.67
N ARG A 354 24.06 -17.11 -6.86
CA ARG A 354 24.55 -17.65 -8.13
C ARG A 354 24.34 -19.14 -8.31
N ASN A 355 24.39 -19.91 -7.22
CA ASN A 355 24.08 -21.33 -7.23
C ASN A 355 22.64 -21.59 -7.70
N GLU A 356 21.67 -20.76 -7.31
CA GLU A 356 20.29 -20.85 -7.82
C GLU A 356 20.22 -20.57 -9.34
N ALA A 357 20.98 -19.59 -9.82
CA ALA A 357 21.06 -19.27 -11.24
C ALA A 357 21.74 -20.39 -12.04
N HIS A 358 22.82 -20.96 -11.50
CA HIS A 358 23.58 -22.04 -12.12
C HIS A 358 22.76 -23.32 -12.19
N GLU A 359 22.02 -23.66 -11.14
CA GLU A 359 21.11 -24.81 -11.12
C GLU A 359 20.05 -24.69 -12.22
N LYS A 360 19.42 -23.53 -12.32
CA LYS A 360 18.39 -23.25 -13.33
C LYS A 360 18.97 -23.18 -14.75
N ALA A 361 20.16 -22.65 -14.93
CA ALA A 361 20.83 -22.68 -16.23
C ALA A 361 21.21 -24.12 -16.60
N ALA A 362 21.67 -24.91 -15.64
CA ALA A 362 22.05 -26.29 -15.84
C ALA A 362 20.85 -27.16 -16.26
N VAL A 363 19.65 -26.97 -15.70
CA VAL A 363 18.48 -27.75 -16.15
C VAL A 363 18.05 -27.38 -17.58
N VAL A 364 18.07 -26.09 -17.93
CA VAL A 364 17.74 -25.64 -19.28
C VAL A 364 18.73 -26.23 -20.29
N LEU A 365 20.02 -26.12 -20.00
CA LEU A 365 21.06 -26.71 -20.85
C LEU A 365 21.02 -28.23 -20.85
N TYR A 366 20.67 -28.87 -19.73
CA TYR A 366 20.51 -30.32 -19.68
C TYR A 366 19.41 -30.77 -20.64
N ASN A 367 18.23 -30.15 -20.58
CA ASN A 367 17.07 -30.57 -21.36
C ASN A 367 17.23 -30.25 -22.86
N GLU A 368 17.93 -29.18 -23.20
CA GLU A 368 18.03 -28.69 -24.58
C GLU A 368 19.33 -29.12 -25.30
N MET A 369 20.31 -29.74 -24.61
CA MET A 369 21.58 -30.16 -25.23
C MET A 369 21.65 -31.68 -25.48
N PRO A 370 22.22 -32.11 -26.62
CA PRO A 370 22.34 -33.53 -26.97
C PRO A 370 23.29 -34.29 -26.03
N ASP A 371 23.25 -35.61 -26.08
CA ASP A 371 24.04 -36.51 -25.22
C ASP A 371 25.54 -36.36 -25.37
N ASN A 372 26.03 -35.88 -26.52
CA ASN A 372 27.46 -35.69 -26.76
C ASN A 372 28.04 -34.43 -26.10
N ILE A 373 27.23 -33.62 -25.42
CA ILE A 373 27.69 -32.49 -24.61
C ILE A 373 27.77 -32.93 -23.15
N ASP A 374 28.98 -32.93 -22.59
CA ASP A 374 29.24 -33.41 -21.23
C ASP A 374 29.37 -32.24 -20.22
N THR A 375 29.67 -31.04 -20.72
CA THR A 375 30.04 -29.89 -19.89
C THR A 375 29.30 -28.63 -20.35
N PHE A 376 28.75 -27.91 -19.38
CA PHE A 376 28.21 -26.57 -19.58
C PHE A 376 29.12 -25.56 -18.91
N THR A 377 29.29 -24.38 -19.51
CA THR A 377 29.99 -23.30 -18.84
C THR A 377 29.18 -22.02 -18.87
N ILE A 378 29.16 -21.30 -17.74
CA ILE A 378 28.45 -20.04 -17.59
C ILE A 378 29.48 -18.94 -17.34
N ASN A 379 29.48 -17.94 -18.21
CA ASN A 379 30.41 -16.82 -18.19
C ASN A 379 29.62 -15.53 -18.03
N GLU A 380 29.65 -14.93 -16.84
CA GLU A 380 28.85 -13.75 -16.56
C GLU A 380 29.47 -12.49 -17.18
N ARG A 381 28.67 -11.79 -17.98
CA ARG A 381 29.01 -10.47 -18.53
C ARG A 381 28.48 -9.39 -17.59
N SER A 382 29.37 -8.49 -17.19
CA SER A 382 29.02 -7.28 -16.45
C SER A 382 29.69 -6.08 -17.09
N ARG A 383 28.88 -5.12 -17.59
CA ARG A 383 29.36 -3.89 -18.26
C ARG A 383 30.37 -4.17 -19.38
N GLY A 384 30.12 -5.20 -20.19
CA GLY A 384 31.00 -5.60 -21.30
C GLY A 384 32.26 -6.38 -20.88
N LEU A 385 32.45 -6.67 -19.59
CA LEU A 385 33.53 -7.52 -19.10
C LEU A 385 33.00 -8.91 -18.77
N ILE A 386 33.64 -9.94 -19.31
CA ILE A 386 33.36 -11.34 -18.99
C ILE A 386 34.17 -11.72 -17.75
N GLY A 387 33.48 -12.15 -16.69
CA GLY A 387 34.07 -12.61 -15.43
C GLY A 387 34.68 -14.01 -15.52
N ASP A 388 34.83 -14.66 -14.35
CA ASP A 388 35.23 -16.05 -14.26
C ASP A 388 34.13 -16.98 -14.80
N GLN A 389 34.56 -18.15 -15.25
CA GLN A 389 33.73 -19.19 -15.84
C GLN A 389 33.31 -20.18 -14.75
N THR A 390 32.01 -20.43 -14.61
CA THR A 390 31.50 -21.57 -13.85
C THR A 390 31.33 -22.76 -14.78
N VAL A 391 32.03 -23.85 -14.49
CA VAL A 391 31.97 -25.11 -15.25
C VAL A 391 31.03 -26.07 -14.53
N ILE A 392 30.06 -26.63 -15.24
CA ILE A 392 29.03 -27.53 -14.73
C ILE A 392 29.12 -28.85 -15.48
N SER A 393 29.29 -29.96 -14.76
CA SER A 393 29.28 -31.30 -15.35
C SER A 393 27.84 -31.79 -15.53
N LYS A 394 27.47 -32.22 -16.75
CA LYS A 394 26.13 -32.72 -17.08
C LYS A 394 25.76 -33.95 -16.25
N GLU A 395 26.70 -34.90 -16.10
CA GLU A 395 26.51 -36.12 -15.32
C GLU A 395 26.30 -35.82 -13.83
N LYS A 396 27.19 -35.02 -13.22
CA LYS A 396 27.04 -34.66 -11.80
C LYS A 396 25.80 -33.81 -11.52
N TYR A 397 25.42 -32.96 -12.47
CA TYR A 397 24.19 -32.19 -12.37
C TYR A 397 22.97 -33.10 -12.36
N ARG A 398 22.94 -34.14 -13.21
CA ARG A 398 21.88 -35.15 -13.19
C ARG A 398 21.77 -35.82 -11.82
N ASP A 399 22.89 -36.25 -11.24
CA ASP A 399 22.90 -36.88 -9.91
C ASP A 399 22.39 -35.95 -8.81
N PHE A 400 22.71 -34.66 -8.91
CA PHE A 400 22.17 -33.63 -8.03
C PHE A 400 20.65 -33.48 -8.20
N ALA A 401 20.18 -33.32 -9.43
CA ALA A 401 18.78 -33.06 -9.75
C ALA A 401 17.85 -34.26 -9.45
N GLU A 402 18.32 -35.49 -9.67
CA GLU A 402 17.62 -36.73 -9.36
C GLU A 402 17.78 -37.17 -7.88
N VAL A 403 18.58 -36.44 -7.08
CA VAL A 403 18.85 -36.73 -5.65
C VAL A 403 19.47 -38.13 -5.48
N ASN A 404 20.46 -38.48 -6.30
CA ASN A 404 21.10 -39.80 -6.32
C ASN A 404 22.12 -40.02 -5.17
N TYR A 405 22.35 -39.03 -4.31
CA TYR A 405 23.28 -39.12 -3.17
C TYR A 405 22.82 -38.32 -1.95
N ILE A 406 23.50 -38.50 -0.81
CA ILE A 406 23.12 -37.88 0.47
C ILE A 406 23.50 -36.40 0.48
N ASN A 407 22.52 -35.54 0.81
CA ASN A 407 22.69 -34.09 0.93
C ASN A 407 23.24 -33.43 -0.35
N PRO A 408 22.53 -33.55 -1.49
CA PRO A 408 23.00 -33.03 -2.76
C PRO A 408 23.08 -31.50 -2.75
N ASN A 409 24.16 -30.97 -3.32
CA ASN A 409 24.40 -29.56 -3.50
C ASN A 409 24.88 -29.29 -4.92
N ILE A 410 24.36 -28.25 -5.57
CA ILE A 410 24.77 -27.86 -6.92
C ILE A 410 26.28 -27.62 -7.01
N GLU A 411 26.92 -27.18 -5.91
CA GLU A 411 28.37 -27.00 -5.84
C GLU A 411 29.15 -28.29 -6.15
N ASP A 412 28.59 -29.47 -5.91
CA ASP A 412 29.23 -30.76 -6.22
C ASP A 412 29.40 -30.98 -7.74
N ALA A 413 28.49 -30.38 -8.53
CA ALA A 413 28.50 -30.42 -9.98
C ALA A 413 29.26 -29.24 -10.62
N THR A 414 29.62 -28.22 -9.85
CA THR A 414 30.28 -27.01 -10.36
C THR A 414 31.76 -26.90 -10.01
N SER A 415 32.51 -26.18 -10.84
CA SER A 415 33.86 -25.69 -10.52
C SER A 415 34.10 -24.35 -11.20
N THR A 416 35.22 -23.69 -10.90
CA THR A 416 35.55 -22.37 -11.47
C THR A 416 36.78 -22.49 -12.37
N SER A 417 36.74 -21.82 -13.52
CA SER A 417 37.86 -21.61 -14.43
C SER A 417 37.98 -20.13 -14.80
N SER A 418 39.14 -19.73 -15.31
CA SER A 418 39.35 -18.39 -15.89
C SER A 418 39.47 -18.45 -17.44
N ASP A 419 39.19 -19.61 -18.02
CA ASP A 419 39.11 -19.76 -19.48
C ASP A 419 37.92 -18.96 -20.03
N LYS A 420 38.03 -18.56 -21.30
CA LYS A 420 36.97 -17.85 -22.00
C LYS A 420 36.68 -18.53 -23.33
N PRO A 421 35.40 -18.63 -23.74
CA PRO A 421 35.06 -19.19 -25.04
C PRO A 421 35.78 -18.45 -26.17
N GLN A 422 36.27 -19.21 -27.14
CA GLN A 422 37.02 -18.71 -28.29
C GLN A 422 36.19 -18.88 -29.57
N GLY A 423 36.54 -18.12 -30.61
CA GLY A 423 35.91 -18.26 -31.91
C GLY A 423 34.56 -17.55 -32.05
N LYS A 424 33.71 -18.08 -32.95
CA LYS A 424 32.40 -17.49 -33.26
C LYS A 424 31.31 -18.21 -32.47
N PRO A 425 30.33 -17.48 -31.92
CA PRO A 425 29.20 -18.11 -31.25
C PRO A 425 28.40 -18.96 -32.25
N ALA A 426 27.90 -20.11 -31.78
CA ALA A 426 26.90 -20.90 -32.48
C ALA A 426 25.57 -20.14 -32.59
N TYR A 427 25.26 -19.33 -31.58
CA TYR A 427 24.11 -18.43 -31.58
C TYR A 427 24.44 -17.10 -30.86
N ASP A 428 24.07 -15.99 -31.49
CA ASP A 428 24.31 -14.63 -30.98
C ASP A 428 22.97 -13.97 -30.65
N GLY A 429 22.49 -14.18 -29.42
CA GLY A 429 21.31 -13.51 -28.84
C GLY A 429 21.66 -12.18 -28.16
N PHE A 430 22.85 -11.61 -28.41
CA PHE A 430 23.25 -10.34 -27.82
C PHE A 430 22.55 -9.18 -28.52
N GLU A 431 21.55 -8.60 -27.86
CA GLU A 431 20.87 -7.40 -28.37
C GLU A 431 21.81 -6.18 -28.32
N ARG A 432 22.23 -5.72 -29.50
CA ARG A 432 23.14 -4.59 -29.61
C ARG A 432 22.46 -3.23 -29.43
N PHE A 433 21.14 -3.15 -29.55
CA PHE A 433 20.39 -1.91 -29.43
C PHE A 433 19.36 -2.03 -28.32
N ASP A 434 19.47 -1.20 -27.30
CA ASP A 434 18.49 -1.12 -26.21
C ASP A 434 17.82 0.26 -26.21
N TRP A 435 16.53 0.31 -25.92
CA TRP A 435 15.81 1.57 -25.77
C TRP A 435 14.61 1.41 -24.86
N GLY A 436 14.24 2.49 -24.19
CA GLY A 436 13.12 2.46 -23.26
C GLY A 436 12.54 3.84 -22.99
N PHE A 437 11.30 3.85 -22.53
CA PHE A 437 10.63 5.03 -22.01
C PHE A 437 10.08 4.69 -20.62
N SER A 438 10.32 5.58 -19.67
CA SER A 438 9.82 5.43 -18.30
C SER A 438 9.09 6.69 -17.87
N PRO A 439 7.85 6.58 -17.36
CA PRO A 439 7.23 7.69 -16.65
C PRO A 439 8.04 7.95 -15.38
N LYS A 440 8.24 9.21 -15.07
CA LYS A 440 8.93 9.67 -13.88
C LYS A 440 7.97 10.54 -13.07
N LEU A 441 7.75 10.15 -11.83
CA LEU A 441 7.12 10.99 -10.82
C LEU A 441 8.22 11.41 -9.86
N ALA A 442 8.60 12.68 -9.88
CA ALA A 442 9.42 13.24 -8.81
C ALA A 442 8.49 14.00 -7.87
N GLN A 443 8.43 13.56 -6.62
CA GLN A 443 7.54 14.11 -5.59
C GLN A 443 8.33 14.52 -4.36
N THR A 444 7.89 15.59 -3.71
CA THR A 444 8.36 15.98 -2.39
C THR A 444 7.19 16.51 -1.57
N LEU A 445 7.19 16.18 -0.28
CA LEU A 445 6.30 16.82 0.68
C LEU A 445 6.92 18.17 1.04
N GLY A 446 6.23 19.25 0.68
CA GLY A 446 6.70 20.61 0.85
C GLY A 446 6.30 21.23 2.18
N ASN A 447 6.34 22.55 2.22
CA ASN A 447 5.95 23.36 3.37
C ASN A 447 4.42 23.38 3.49
N PRO A 448 3.84 23.83 4.61
CA PRO A 448 2.39 23.91 4.75
C PRO A 448 1.68 24.71 3.63
N GLU A 449 2.37 25.67 3.01
CA GLU A 449 1.83 26.50 1.93
C GLU A 449 1.71 25.73 0.58
N GLU A 450 2.59 24.76 0.33
CA GLU A 450 2.57 23.86 -0.84
C GLU A 450 2.92 22.44 -0.39
N PHE A 451 1.95 21.76 0.23
CA PHE A 451 2.18 20.51 0.95
C PHE A 451 2.69 19.37 0.07
N TYR A 452 2.26 19.31 -1.19
CA TYR A 452 2.64 18.26 -2.12
C TYR A 452 3.09 18.87 -3.44
N LEU A 453 4.39 18.80 -3.68
CA LEU A 453 5.01 19.18 -4.93
C LEU A 453 5.29 17.92 -5.71
N PHE A 454 4.83 17.88 -6.95
CA PHE A 454 5.12 16.77 -7.83
C PHE A 454 5.42 17.29 -9.23
N SER A 455 6.29 16.59 -9.92
CA SER A 455 6.48 16.73 -11.36
C SER A 455 6.29 15.38 -12.01
N VAL A 456 5.57 15.40 -13.12
CA VAL A 456 5.37 14.21 -13.95
C VAL A 456 6.14 14.44 -15.23
N GLY A 457 7.08 13.55 -15.52
CA GLY A 457 7.87 13.58 -16.74
C GLY A 457 7.94 12.23 -17.42
N LEU A 458 8.49 12.25 -18.63
CA LEU A 458 8.84 11.06 -19.39
C LEU A 458 10.35 11.05 -19.62
N SER A 459 11.01 9.95 -19.29
CA SER A 459 12.42 9.74 -19.61
C SER A 459 12.53 8.71 -20.72
N GLY A 460 13.12 9.09 -21.86
CA GLY A 460 13.53 8.16 -22.91
C GLY A 460 15.03 7.87 -22.80
N SER A 461 15.43 6.63 -23.02
CA SER A 461 16.85 6.24 -23.15
C SER A 461 17.04 5.34 -24.36
N ALA A 462 18.22 5.43 -24.97
CA ALA A 462 18.64 4.50 -26.01
C ALA A 462 20.15 4.28 -25.90
N SER A 463 20.60 3.06 -26.14
CA SER A 463 22.00 2.70 -26.24
C SER A 463 22.27 1.69 -27.36
N TYR A 464 23.51 1.68 -27.83
CA TYR A 464 23.98 0.82 -28.89
C TYR A 464 25.40 0.30 -28.61
N TRP A 465 25.57 -1.02 -28.67
CA TRP A 465 26.86 -1.70 -28.59
C TRP A 465 27.57 -1.71 -29.94
N LEU A 466 28.63 -0.90 -30.07
CA LEU A 466 29.50 -0.88 -31.25
C LEU A 466 30.33 -2.16 -31.37
N THR A 467 30.78 -2.70 -30.23
CA THR A 467 31.47 -3.98 -30.07
C THR A 467 30.93 -4.67 -28.82
N ASP A 468 31.34 -5.90 -28.54
CA ASP A 468 30.86 -6.64 -27.36
C ASP A 468 31.34 -6.03 -26.01
N ASN A 469 32.18 -5.00 -26.07
CA ASN A 469 32.77 -4.29 -24.94
C ASN A 469 32.75 -2.74 -25.08
N LEU A 470 32.08 -2.18 -26.09
CA LEU A 470 31.95 -0.74 -26.28
C LEU A 470 30.49 -0.36 -26.54
N GLU A 471 29.89 0.37 -25.59
CA GLU A 471 28.52 0.88 -25.66
C GLU A 471 28.51 2.41 -25.80
N ILE A 472 27.59 2.93 -26.60
CA ILE A 472 27.26 4.36 -26.65
C ILE A 472 25.78 4.50 -26.34
N GLY A 473 25.43 5.35 -25.37
CA GLY A 473 24.04 5.60 -25.03
C GLY A 473 23.77 7.04 -24.60
N GLY A 474 22.49 7.39 -24.58
CA GLY A 474 21.99 8.69 -24.14
C GLY A 474 20.58 8.59 -23.57
N SER A 475 20.22 9.58 -22.76
CA SER A 475 18.86 9.71 -22.22
C SER A 475 18.37 11.14 -22.37
N LEU A 476 17.05 11.27 -22.52
CA LEU A 476 16.35 12.54 -22.62
C LEU A 476 15.18 12.53 -21.65
N TYR A 477 15.13 13.55 -20.79
CA TYR A 477 14.03 13.76 -19.85
C TYR A 477 13.16 14.92 -20.31
N TRP A 478 11.86 14.69 -20.42
CA TRP A 478 10.86 15.70 -20.71
C TRP A 478 9.94 15.87 -19.51
N ASN A 479 10.02 17.05 -18.87
CA ASN A 479 9.06 17.42 -17.84
C ASN A 479 7.70 17.82 -18.45
N CYS A 480 6.61 17.16 -18.05
CA CYS A 480 5.27 17.41 -18.58
C CYS A 480 4.45 18.35 -17.68
N ILE A 481 4.62 18.25 -16.36
CA ILE A 481 3.95 19.05 -15.33
C ILE A 481 4.98 19.47 -14.28
#